data_AF-A0A1I4FB92-F1
#
_entry.id   AF-A0A1I4FB92-F1
#
_cell.length_a   1.000
_cell.length_b   1.000
_cell.length_c   1.000
_cell.angle_alpha   90.00
_cell.angle_beta   90.00
_cell.angle_gamma   90.00
#
_symmetry.space_group_name_H-M   'P 1'
#
loop_
_entity.id
_entity.type
_entity.pdbx_description
1 polymer ?
#
loop_
_entity_poly.entity_id
_entity_poly.type
_entity_poly.pdbx_seq_one_letter_code
_entity_poly.pdbx_strand_id
1 'polypeptide(L)'
;MVTQKLRIVVMNGQKIIQALVNNEWETTGTIKKAEEGIKPGIYNIYLAKIPEDKKQYEGKILYVDKENEVFYQQTGKDFIVHRLNMVNGKPVAGNDVVVEYDGEKANIAQNDSLKKKRVLKI
;
A
#
# COMPACT_ATOMS: atom_id res chain seq x y z
N MET A 1 -12.11 5.48 19.37
CA MET A 1 -10.81 4.79 19.20
C MET A 1 -9.83 5.81 18.65
N VAL A 2 -8.70 6.04 19.32
CA VAL A 2 -7.66 6.93 18.82
C VAL A 2 -7.00 6.21 17.65
N THR A 3 -7.08 6.76 16.44
CA THR A 3 -6.41 6.18 15.27
C THR A 3 -4.91 6.26 15.50
N GLN A 4 -4.28 5.12 15.78
CA GLN A 4 -2.85 5.04 15.99
C GLN A 4 -2.12 5.34 14.67
N LYS A 5 -1.11 6.23 14.70
CA LYS A 5 -0.31 6.50 13.49
C LYS A 5 0.54 5.28 13.17
N LEU A 6 0.35 4.71 11.98
CA LEU A 6 1.11 3.57 11.49
C LEU A 6 2.11 3.98 10.40
N ARG A 7 3.28 3.35 10.39
CA ARG A 7 4.24 3.41 9.29
C ARG A 7 4.79 2.02 8.98
N ILE A 8 5.26 1.85 7.75
CA ILE A 8 5.97 0.66 7.31
C ILE A 8 7.44 1.00 7.18
N VAL A 9 8.32 0.18 7.74
CA VAL A 9 9.76 0.27 7.53
C VAL A 9 10.21 -0.95 6.74
N VAL A 10 10.87 -0.71 5.61
CA VAL A 10 11.49 -1.74 4.79
C VAL A 10 12.99 -1.54 4.81
N MET A 11 13.73 -2.54 5.28
CA MET A 11 15.20 -2.52 5.32
C MET A 11 15.75 -3.93 5.17
N ASN A 12 16.85 -4.09 4.44
CA ASN A 12 17.53 -5.38 4.25
C ASN A 12 16.59 -6.53 3.81
N GLY A 13 15.60 -6.24 2.96
CA GLY A 13 14.61 -7.22 2.49
C GLY A 13 13.57 -7.65 3.53
N GLN A 14 13.52 -6.98 4.69
CA GLN A 14 12.52 -7.18 5.75
C GLN A 14 11.55 -6.01 5.79
N LYS A 15 10.33 -6.28 6.24
CA LYS A 15 9.24 -5.33 6.46
C LYS A 15 8.79 -5.38 7.91
N ILE A 16 8.64 -4.21 8.51
CA ILE A 16 8.20 -3.99 9.89
C ILE A 16 7.04 -2.99 9.86
N ILE A 17 5.96 -3.28 10.57
CA ILE A 17 4.91 -2.29 10.86
C ILE A 17 5.26 -1.64 12.19
N GLN A 18 5.24 -0.32 12.24
CA GLN A 18 5.47 0.43 13.45
C GLN A 18 4.28 1.34 13.74
N ALA A 19 4.03 1.53 15.02
CA ALA A 19 2.97 2.36 15.52
C ALA A 19 3.55 3.44 16.44
N LEU A 20 3.00 4.65 16.37
CA LEU A 20 3.42 5.73 17.26
C LEU A 20 2.75 5.54 18.63
N VAL A 21 3.54 5.36 19.67
CA VAL A 21 3.14 5.18 21.07
C VAL A 21 4.00 6.10 21.92
N ASN A 22 3.40 6.96 22.76
CA ASN A 22 4.16 7.88 23.63
C ASN A 22 5.24 8.70 22.89
N ASN A 23 4.96 9.14 21.66
CA ASN A 23 5.89 9.82 20.75
C ASN A 23 7.10 9.00 20.26
N GLU A 24 7.11 7.69 20.52
CA GLU A 24 8.11 6.76 20.03
C GLU A 24 7.50 5.78 19.02
N TRP A 25 8.33 5.29 18.10
CA TRP A 25 7.90 4.32 17.11
C TRP A 25 8.20 2.91 17.60
N GLU A 26 7.15 2.19 17.95
CA GLU A 26 7.25 0.82 18.43
C GLU A 26 6.89 -0.16 17.32
N THR A 27 7.60 -1.29 17.25
CA THR A 27 7.25 -2.38 16.33
C THR A 27 5.94 -3.02 16.77
N THR A 28 4.97 -3.10 15.86
CA THR A 28 3.73 -3.83 16.08
C THR A 28 3.70 -5.08 15.22
N GLY A 29 3.39 -6.21 15.86
CA GLY A 29 3.40 -7.53 15.23
C GLY A 29 4.80 -8.05 14.91
N THR A 30 4.87 -9.00 13.97
CA THR A 30 6.10 -9.72 13.61
C THR A 30 6.83 -9.07 12.44
N ILE A 31 8.16 -9.12 12.45
CA ILE A 31 9.01 -8.79 11.30
C ILE A 31 8.76 -9.83 10.20
N LYS A 32 8.43 -9.38 8.99
CA LYS A 32 8.17 -10.25 7.83
C LYS A 32 9.16 -9.97 6.71
N LYS A 33 9.29 -10.88 5.75
CA LYS A 33 10.01 -10.59 4.50
C LYS A 33 9.25 -9.49 3.74
N ALA A 34 9.97 -8.52 3.20
CA ALA A 34 9.38 -7.51 2.32
C ALA A 34 8.94 -8.16 1.01
N GLU A 35 7.77 -7.78 0.52
CA GLU A 35 7.27 -8.24 -0.77
C GLU A 35 8.16 -7.74 -1.91
N GLU A 36 8.30 -8.55 -2.96
CA GLU A 36 9.06 -8.16 -4.14
C GLU A 36 8.51 -6.85 -4.73
N GLY A 37 9.41 -5.95 -5.08
CA GLY A 37 9.06 -4.65 -5.66
C GLY A 37 8.91 -3.53 -4.63
N ILE A 38 8.71 -3.82 -3.35
CA ILE A 38 8.76 -2.77 -2.31
C ILE A 38 10.23 -2.48 -1.99
N LYS A 39 10.65 -1.25 -2.24
CA LYS A 39 12.04 -0.81 -2.03
C LYS A 39 12.31 -0.57 -0.54
N PRO A 40 13.58 -0.59 -0.10
CA PRO A 40 13.94 -0.09 1.21
C PRO A 40 13.49 1.36 1.41
N GLY A 41 12.95 1.68 2.58
CA GLY A 41 12.41 3.00 2.88
C GLY A 41 11.45 3.01 4.07
N ILE A 42 11.04 4.23 4.45
CA ILE A 42 10.01 4.46 5.47
C ILE A 42 8.76 4.97 4.75
N TYR A 43 7.65 4.27 4.92
CA TYR A 43 6.36 4.58 4.32
C TYR A 43 5.39 5.02 5.41
N ASN A 44 5.15 6.32 5.49
CA ASN A 44 4.27 6.94 6.48
C ASN A 44 2.80 6.78 6.09
N ILE A 45 2.29 5.55 6.17
CA ILE A 45 0.91 5.22 5.75
C ILE A 45 -0.16 5.92 6.59
N TYR A 46 0.16 6.45 7.76
CA TYR A 46 -0.73 7.35 8.51
C TYR A 46 -1.07 8.66 7.77
N LEU A 47 -0.32 9.01 6.72
CA LEU A 47 -0.62 10.14 5.83
C LEU A 47 -1.57 9.73 4.69
N ALA A 48 -2.03 8.48 4.66
CA ALA A 48 -2.91 8.01 3.61
C ALA A 48 -4.24 8.76 3.63
N LYS A 49 -4.65 9.21 2.45
CA LYS A 49 -5.93 9.85 2.24
C LYS A 49 -6.95 8.84 1.74
N ILE A 50 -8.21 9.08 2.06
CA ILE A 50 -9.30 8.37 1.39
C ILE A 50 -9.39 8.84 -0.08
N PRO A 51 -9.92 8.02 -0.98
CA PRO A 51 -10.18 8.43 -2.35
C PRO A 51 -11.20 9.59 -2.37
N GLU A 52 -10.78 10.79 -2.77
CA GLU A 52 -11.63 11.99 -2.79
C GLU A 52 -11.96 12.43 -4.23
N ASP A 53 -10.97 12.48 -5.12
CA ASP A 53 -11.09 13.26 -6.37
C ASP A 53 -10.76 12.48 -7.65
N LYS A 54 -9.91 11.46 -7.56
CA LYS A 54 -9.42 10.74 -8.74
C LYS A 54 -10.24 9.47 -8.88
N LYS A 55 -10.89 9.32 -10.04
CA LYS A 55 -11.47 8.03 -10.43
C LYS A 55 -10.41 6.95 -10.53
N GLN A 56 -9.11 7.27 -10.54
CA GLN A 56 -8.05 6.31 -10.78
C GLN A 56 -6.78 6.60 -9.96
N TYR A 57 -6.25 5.59 -9.29
CA TYR A 57 -5.02 5.64 -8.52
C TYR A 57 -4.03 4.59 -9.02
N GLU A 58 -2.91 5.05 -9.58
CA GLU A 58 -1.85 4.20 -10.10
C GLU A 58 -0.68 4.14 -9.13
N GLY A 59 -0.16 2.93 -8.91
CA GLY A 59 1.04 2.71 -8.12
C GLY A 59 1.03 1.40 -7.34
N LYS A 60 1.91 1.32 -6.34
CA LYS A 60 2.26 0.06 -5.66
C LYS A 60 1.41 -0.17 -4.42
N ILE A 61 0.86 -1.38 -4.27
CA ILE A 61 0.26 -1.79 -3.00
C ILE A 61 1.37 -2.06 -1.99
N LEU A 62 1.37 -1.35 -0.87
CA LEU A 62 2.40 -1.48 0.18
C LEU A 62 2.00 -2.49 1.26
N TYR A 63 0.73 -2.45 1.67
CA TYR A 63 0.24 -3.22 2.80
C TYR A 63 -1.24 -3.52 2.67
N VAL A 64 -1.62 -4.75 3.01
CA VAL A 64 -3.01 -5.21 3.09
C VAL A 64 -3.29 -5.53 4.54
N ASP A 65 -4.10 -4.70 5.17
CA ASP A 65 -4.55 -4.85 6.55
C ASP A 65 -5.91 -5.57 6.54
N LYS A 66 -5.86 -6.89 6.73
CA LYS A 66 -7.07 -7.71 6.74
C LYS A 66 -7.91 -7.51 8.00
N GLU A 67 -7.29 -7.04 9.08
CA GLU A 67 -7.98 -6.84 10.36
C GLU A 67 -8.86 -5.58 10.30
N ASN A 68 -8.33 -4.50 9.72
CA ASN A 68 -9.06 -3.25 9.52
C ASN A 68 -9.79 -3.18 8.15
N GLU A 69 -9.82 -4.27 7.41
CA GLU A 69 -10.43 -4.38 6.08
C GLU A 69 -9.99 -3.29 5.08
N VAL A 70 -8.72 -2.91 5.09
CA VAL A 70 -8.16 -1.87 4.20
C VAL A 70 -6.87 -2.31 3.53
N PHE A 71 -6.50 -1.63 2.43
CA PHE A 71 -5.16 -1.72 1.86
C PHE A 71 -4.62 -0.34 1.51
N TYR A 72 -3.30 -0.22 1.58
CA TYR A 72 -2.57 1.01 1.36
C TYR A 72 -1.80 0.93 0.03
N GLN A 73 -2.03 1.91 -0.83
CA GLN A 73 -1.33 2.09 -2.09
C GLN A 73 -0.45 3.34 -2.02
N GLN A 74 0.78 3.23 -2.51
CA GLN A 74 1.60 4.39 -2.81
C GLN A 74 1.34 4.85 -4.25
N THR A 75 0.95 6.11 -4.42
CA THR A 75 0.75 6.76 -5.71
C THR A 75 1.67 7.97 -5.83
N GLY A 76 2.74 7.82 -6.60
CA GLY A 76 3.84 8.80 -6.62
C GLY A 76 4.44 9.00 -5.21
N LYS A 77 4.24 10.20 -4.64
CA LYS A 77 4.69 10.57 -3.28
C LYS A 77 3.59 10.45 -2.22
N ASP A 78 2.34 10.27 -2.64
CA ASP A 78 1.18 10.21 -1.76
C ASP A 78 0.84 8.75 -1.40
N PHE A 79 0.01 8.60 -0.36
CA PHE A 79 -0.55 7.33 0.07
C PHE A 79 -2.06 7.40 0.00
N ILE A 80 -2.69 6.32 -0.46
CA ILE A 80 -4.14 6.18 -0.52
C ILE A 80 -4.53 4.92 0.23
N VAL A 81 -5.59 5.03 1.04
CA VAL A 81 -6.16 3.90 1.76
C VAL A 81 -7.51 3.54 1.14
N HIS A 82 -7.66 2.28 0.77
CA HIS A 82 -8.85 1.74 0.12
C HIS A 82 -9.50 0.69 1.01
N ARG A 83 -10.84 0.62 1.02
CA ARG A 83 -11.57 -0.44 1.73
C ARG A 83 -11.59 -1.72 0.89
N LEU A 84 -11.27 -2.85 1.50
CA LEU A 84 -11.25 -4.15 0.81
C LEU A 84 -12.63 -4.54 0.26
N ASN A 85 -13.69 -4.26 1.01
CA ASN A 85 -15.06 -4.62 0.64
C ASN A 85 -15.66 -3.78 -0.50
N MET A 86 -15.06 -2.63 -0.83
CA MET A 86 -15.48 -1.77 -1.94
C MET A 86 -14.78 -2.11 -3.25
N VAL A 87 -13.80 -3.02 -3.23
CA VAL A 87 -12.91 -3.24 -4.35
C VAL A 87 -13.08 -4.64 -4.91
N ASN A 88 -13.41 -4.71 -6.21
CA ASN A 88 -13.43 -5.92 -6.99
C ASN A 88 -11.99 -6.30 -7.37
N GLY A 89 -11.58 -7.50 -6.94
CA GLY A 89 -10.22 -8.02 -7.14
C GLY A 89 -9.46 -8.14 -5.83
N LYS A 90 -8.39 -8.94 -5.85
CA LYS A 90 -7.59 -9.21 -4.66
C LYS A 90 -6.35 -8.31 -4.65
N PRO A 91 -6.23 -7.34 -3.73
CA PRO A 91 -5.00 -6.57 -3.59
C PRO A 91 -3.88 -7.47 -3.09
N VAL A 92 -2.70 -7.31 -3.68
CA VAL A 92 -1.49 -8.07 -3.32
C VAL A 92 -0.36 -7.07 -3.13
N ALA A 93 0.21 -7.02 -1.94
CA ALA A 93 1.35 -6.15 -1.64
C ALA A 93 2.55 -6.47 -2.55
N GLY A 94 3.26 -5.42 -2.98
CA GLY A 94 4.35 -5.49 -3.95
C GLY A 94 3.91 -5.22 -5.40
N ASN A 95 2.66 -5.54 -5.75
CA ASN A 95 2.16 -5.34 -7.11
C ASN A 95 1.92 -3.87 -7.42
N ASP A 96 2.31 -3.48 -8.63
CA ASP A 96 1.87 -2.23 -9.24
C ASP A 96 0.50 -2.43 -9.90
N VAL A 97 -0.44 -1.60 -9.51
CA VAL A 97 -1.84 -1.70 -9.92
C VAL A 97 -2.39 -0.32 -10.28
N VAL A 98 -3.52 -0.38 -10.95
CA VAL A 98 -4.43 0.75 -11.12
C VAL A 98 -5.70 0.41 -10.37
N VAL A 99 -6.09 1.25 -9.41
CA VAL A 99 -7.36 1.15 -8.70
C VAL A 99 -8.29 2.20 -9.27
N GLU A 100 -9.34 1.76 -9.95
CA GLU A 100 -10.30 2.64 -10.63
C GLU A 100 -11.67 2.57 -9.97
N TYR A 101 -12.21 3.71 -9.52
CA TYR A 101 -13.51 3.86 -8.90
C TYR A 101 -14.60 4.16 -9.92
N ASP A 102 -15.66 3.35 -9.86
CA ASP A 102 -16.94 3.55 -10.53
C ASP A 102 -18.04 3.69 -9.45
N GLY A 103 -18.31 4.95 -9.08
CA GLY A 103 -19.15 5.28 -7.94
C GLY A 103 -18.52 4.82 -6.62
N GLU A 104 -19.26 4.02 -5.85
CA GLU A 104 -18.81 3.50 -4.54
C GLU A 104 -17.93 2.25 -4.65
N LYS A 105 -17.87 1.62 -5.83
CA LYS A 105 -17.06 0.42 -6.07
C LYS A 105 -15.80 0.78 -6.83
N ALA A 106 -14.76 -0.02 -6.65
CA ALA A 106 -13.54 0.09 -7.43
C ALA A 106 -13.14 -1.25 -8.05
N ASN A 107 -12.34 -1.21 -9.11
CA ASN A 107 -11.74 -2.38 -9.73
C ASN A 107 -10.21 -2.27 -9.66
N ILE A 108 -9.52 -3.38 -9.42
CA ILE A 108 -8.06 -3.47 -9.48
C ILE A 108 -7.65 -4.08 -10.82
N ALA A 109 -6.89 -3.33 -11.60
CA ALA A 109 -6.20 -3.84 -12.78
C ALA A 109 -4.68 -3.92 -12.50
N GLN A 110 -4.01 -4.97 -12.99
CA GLN A 110 -2.55 -5.01 -12.95
C GLN A 110 -2.00 -3.95 -13.90
N ASN A 111 -1.00 -3.19 -13.44
CA ASN A 111 -0.33 -2.24 -14.30
C ASN A 111 0.79 -2.93 -15.10
N ASP A 112 0.43 -3.51 -16.24
CA ASP A 112 1.37 -4.25 -17.09
C ASP A 112 2.43 -3.38 -17.79
N SER A 113 2.28 -2.05 -17.77
CA SER A 113 3.25 -1.12 -18.36
C SER A 113 4.63 -1.21 -17.70
N LEU A 114 4.70 -1.60 -16.41
CA LEU A 114 5.95 -1.80 -15.67
C LEU A 114 6.60 -3.17 -15.91
N LYS A 115 5.83 -4.19 -16.31
CA LYS A 115 6.39 -5.50 -16.72
C LYS A 115 7.18 -5.39 -18.03
N LYS A 116 6.71 -4.60 -18.99
CA LYS A 116 7.38 -4.44 -20.30
C LYS A 116 8.79 -3.84 -20.18
N LYS A 117 9.05 -2.98 -19.19
CA LYS A 117 10.39 -2.41 -18.95
C LYS A 117 11.43 -3.43 -18.47
N ARG A 118 11.01 -4.56 -17.87
CA ARG A 118 11.92 -5.65 -17.45
C ARG A 118 12.32 -6.57 -18.60
N VAL A 119 11.58 -6.59 -19.71
CA VAL A 119 11.82 -7.49 -20.86
C VAL A 119 12.80 -6.89 -21.89
N LEU A 120 13.00 -5.56 -21.88
CA LEU A 120 13.98 -4.87 -22.73
C LEU A 120 15.35 -4.77 -22.04
N LYS A 121 15.99 -5.91 -21.83
CA LYS A 121 17.46 -5.99 -21.72
C LYS A 121 17.90 -7.10 -22.67
N ILE A 122 18.24 -6.70 -23.89
CA ILE A 122 18.98 -7.49 -24.88
C ILE A 122 20.46 -7.25 -24.61
#